data_AF-X6P456-F1
#
_entry.id   AF-X6P456-F1
#
_cell.length_a   1.000
_cell.length_b   1.000
_cell.length_c   1.000
_cell.angle_alpha   90.00
_cell.angle_beta   90.00
_cell.angle_gamma   90.00
#
_symmetry.space_group_name_H-M   'P 1'
#
loop_
_entity.id
_entity.type
_entity.pdbx_description
1 polymer ?
#
loop_
_entity_poly.entity_id
_entity_poly.type
_entity_poly.pdbx_seq_one_letter_code
_entity_poly.pdbx_strand_id
1 'polypeptide(L)'
;IGFCFQNEDMPIIRLTNYVLNILDSITPFVLNIYQRELPNEIQTQIKEFVKRASLGTMKDILKAWREVAYKQGQIRQDENSQFSHLLKQCIPDNLLEYFPYQWLIWGYCASAYQCAYQEWKKQDQRSLPSSWFKKIFEKTFF
;
A
#
# COMPACT_ATOMS: atom_id res chain seq x y z
N ILE A 1 21.98 3.93 5.52
CA ILE A 1 21.56 4.90 4.49
C ILE A 1 20.03 4.90 4.49
N GLY A 2 19.42 5.92 5.09
CA GLY A 2 17.97 6.05 5.17
C GLY A 2 17.44 6.77 3.94
N PHE A 3 16.53 6.14 3.20
CA PHE A 3 15.98 6.67 1.94
C PHE A 3 14.46 6.83 2.01
N CYS A 4 14.01 7.72 2.88
CA CYS A 4 12.62 8.14 2.97
C CYS A 4 12.57 9.57 2.49
N PHE A 5 11.85 9.80 1.39
CA PHE A 5 11.82 11.10 0.74
C PHE A 5 11.24 12.14 1.71
N GLN A 6 12.04 13.16 2.01
CA GLN A 6 11.50 14.46 2.36
C GLN A 6 10.92 15.05 1.06
N ASN A 7 9.67 15.50 1.15
CA ASN A 7 8.83 15.95 0.05
C ASN A 7 9.47 17.08 -0.78
N GLU A 8 10.27 16.82 -1.82
CA GLU A 8 10.50 17.80 -2.88
C GLU A 8 10.54 17.12 -4.27
N ASP A 9 9.72 17.68 -5.17
CA ASP A 9 9.65 17.50 -6.63
C ASP A 9 9.05 16.22 -7.23
N MET A 10 7.73 16.15 -7.16
CA MET A 10 6.89 15.51 -8.19
C MET A 10 5.98 16.59 -8.81
N PRO A 11 5.88 16.74 -10.15
CA PRO A 11 5.10 17.82 -10.76
C PRO A 11 3.60 17.68 -10.45
N ILE A 12 3.12 18.56 -9.56
CA ILE A 12 1.88 18.46 -8.79
C ILE A 12 0.59 18.55 -9.63
N ILE A 13 0.63 19.08 -10.86
CA ILE A 13 -0.60 19.56 -11.53
C ILE A 13 -1.24 18.54 -12.51
N ARG A 14 -0.49 17.53 -13.01
CA ARG A 14 -1.06 16.51 -13.93
C ARG A 14 -1.58 15.24 -13.25
N LEU A 15 -1.34 15.11 -11.95
CA LEU A 15 -1.53 13.86 -11.22
C LEU A 15 -2.89 13.72 -10.53
N THR A 16 -3.63 14.80 -10.30
CA THR A 16 -4.82 14.75 -9.43
C THR A 16 -5.97 13.86 -9.95
N ASN A 17 -6.15 13.73 -11.27
CA ASN A 17 -7.20 12.87 -11.85
C ASN A 17 -6.73 11.47 -12.26
N TYR A 18 -5.42 11.24 -12.43
CA TYR A 18 -4.85 9.92 -12.75
C TYR A 18 -4.39 9.17 -11.49
N VAL A 19 -3.92 9.87 -10.45
CA VAL A 19 -3.43 9.28 -9.19
C VAL A 19 -4.53 8.67 -8.35
N LEU A 20 -5.79 9.09 -8.49
CA LEU A 20 -6.88 8.44 -7.77
C LEU A 20 -7.16 7.01 -8.28
N ASN A 21 -6.83 6.69 -9.53
CA ASN A 21 -7.10 5.39 -10.15
C ASN A 21 -5.88 4.45 -10.21
N ILE A 22 -4.64 4.94 -10.04
CA ILE A 22 -3.40 4.11 -10.00
C ILE A 22 -3.00 3.79 -8.54
N LEU A 23 -3.95 3.45 -7.67
CA LEU A 23 -3.67 3.12 -6.26
C LEU A 23 -3.94 1.65 -5.91
N ASP A 24 -4.57 0.90 -6.81
CA ASP A 24 -5.06 -0.46 -6.57
C ASP A 24 -4.04 -1.58 -6.79
N SER A 25 -2.94 -1.29 -7.49
CA SER A 25 -1.91 -2.28 -7.78
C SER A 25 -0.51 -1.67 -7.88
N ILE A 26 0.48 -2.48 -7.50
CA ILE A 26 1.92 -2.23 -7.71
C ILE A 26 2.54 -3.18 -8.74
N THR A 27 1.72 -4.02 -9.40
CA THR A 27 2.16 -4.96 -10.46
C THR A 27 3.09 -4.32 -11.50
N PRO A 28 2.85 -3.09 -12.02
CA PRO A 28 3.76 -2.46 -12.98
C PRO A 28 5.16 -2.15 -12.42
N PHE A 29 5.30 -2.09 -11.10
CA PHE A 29 6.54 -1.70 -10.43
C PHE A 29 7.39 -2.89 -9.97
N VAL A 30 6.86 -4.12 -10.06
CA VAL A 30 7.56 -5.31 -9.56
C VAL A 30 7.77 -6.37 -10.65
N LEU A 31 8.85 -7.14 -10.54
CA LEU A 31 9.08 -8.31 -11.38
C LEU A 31 7.95 -9.34 -11.22
N ASN A 32 7.70 -10.12 -12.27
CA ASN A 32 6.66 -11.16 -12.26
C ASN A 32 6.85 -12.19 -11.13
N ILE A 33 8.11 -12.47 -10.75
CA ILE A 33 8.45 -13.37 -9.63
C ILE A 33 7.93 -12.89 -8.26
N TYR A 34 7.56 -11.60 -8.15
CA TYR A 34 7.04 -10.96 -6.93
C TYR A 34 5.51 -10.83 -6.90
N GLN A 35 4.85 -11.49 -7.85
CA GLN A 35 3.40 -11.45 -8.04
C GLN A 35 2.75 -12.81 -7.76
N ARG A 36 3.40 -13.68 -6.97
CA ARG A 36 2.82 -14.97 -6.62
C ARG A 36 1.56 -14.79 -5.80
N GLU A 37 0.62 -15.72 -5.98
CA GLU A 37 -0.62 -15.72 -5.23
C GLU A 37 -0.36 -15.83 -3.73
N LEU A 38 -1.15 -15.07 -2.96
CA LEU A 38 -1.01 -15.00 -1.52
C LEU A 38 -1.74 -16.18 -0.87
N PRO A 39 -1.09 -17.00 -0.04
CA PRO A 39 -1.76 -18.02 0.76
C PRO A 39 -2.88 -17.43 1.64
N ASN A 40 -3.97 -18.18 1.80
CA ASN A 40 -5.16 -17.74 2.56
C ASN A 40 -4.83 -17.32 4.00
N GLU A 41 -3.90 -18.01 4.64
CA GLU A 41 -3.45 -17.70 6.00
C GLU A 41 -2.80 -16.30 6.05
N ILE A 42 -1.87 -16.02 5.13
CA ILE A 42 -1.21 -14.72 5.04
C ILE A 42 -2.22 -13.62 4.70
N GLN A 43 -3.15 -13.91 3.77
CA GLN A 43 -4.22 -12.98 3.43
C GLN A 43 -5.07 -12.60 4.65
N THR A 44 -5.39 -13.56 5.51
CA THR A 44 -6.15 -13.34 6.73
C THR A 44 -5.39 -12.43 7.70
N GLN A 45 -4.11 -12.70 7.92
CA GLN A 45 -3.27 -11.89 8.80
C GLN A 45 -3.12 -10.44 8.31
N ILE A 46 -2.95 -10.24 7.00
CA ILE A 46 -2.91 -8.88 6.41
C ILE A 46 -4.25 -8.16 6.64
N LYS A 47 -5.38 -8.84 6.39
CA LYS A 47 -6.71 -8.25 6.61
C LYS A 47 -6.94 -7.86 8.06
N GLU A 48 -6.53 -8.70 9.01
CA GLU A 48 -6.63 -8.39 10.43
C GLU A 48 -5.76 -7.20 10.83
N PHE A 49 -4.52 -7.14 10.32
CA PHE A 49 -3.64 -6.00 10.54
C PHE A 49 -4.29 -4.70 10.06
N VAL A 50 -4.78 -4.69 8.81
CA VAL A 50 -5.42 -3.51 8.20
C VAL A 50 -6.64 -3.06 9.01
N LYS A 51 -7.38 -3.98 9.65
CA LYS A 51 -8.54 -3.65 10.52
C LYS A 51 -8.16 -3.06 11.87
N ARG A 52 -6.97 -3.38 12.38
CA ARG A 52 -6.47 -2.85 13.66
C ARG A 52 -5.75 -1.52 13.47
N ALA A 53 -5.09 -1.33 12.32
CA ALA A 53 -4.39 -0.10 11.98
C ALA A 53 -5.37 1.06 11.76
N SER A 54 -4.98 2.27 12.16
CA SER A 54 -5.75 3.47 11.81
C SER A 54 -5.74 3.70 10.29
N LEU A 55 -6.78 4.33 9.75
CA LEU A 55 -6.84 4.64 8.31
C LEU A 55 -5.66 5.47 7.82
N GLY A 56 -5.21 6.44 8.64
CA GLY A 56 -4.04 7.27 8.34
C GLY A 56 -2.75 6.45 8.32
N THR A 57 -2.54 5.64 9.36
CA THR A 57 -1.40 4.72 9.46
C THR A 57 -1.32 3.80 8.24
N MET A 58 -2.43 3.16 7.87
CA MET A 58 -2.43 2.21 6.76
C MET A 58 -2.20 2.91 5.42
N LYS A 59 -2.70 4.13 5.24
CA LYS A 59 -2.42 4.95 4.06
C LYS A 59 -0.91 5.25 3.93
N ASP A 60 -0.25 5.60 5.03
CA ASP A 60 1.19 5.85 5.04
C ASP A 60 1.99 4.57 4.76
N ILE A 61 1.56 3.43 5.32
CA ILE A 61 2.16 2.13 5.04
C ILE A 61 2.04 1.76 3.56
N LEU A 62 0.86 1.91 2.96
CA LEU A 62 0.64 1.61 1.53
C LEU A 62 1.50 2.53 0.65
N LYS A 63 1.62 3.81 1.00
CA LYS A 63 2.50 4.75 0.30
C LYS A 63 3.96 4.29 0.35
N ALA A 64 4.47 4.00 1.54
CA ALA A 64 5.83 3.50 1.73
C ALA A 64 6.09 2.18 0.97
N TRP A 65 5.12 1.28 0.98
CA TRP A 65 5.22 0.00 0.28
C TRP A 65 5.31 0.18 -1.23
N ARG A 66 4.51 1.08 -1.80
CA ARG A 66 4.62 1.45 -3.21
C ARG A 66 5.98 2.04 -3.54
N GLU A 67 6.53 2.90 -2.68
CA GLU A 67 7.85 3.48 -2.90
C GLU A 67 8.96 2.41 -2.91
N VAL A 68 8.87 1.44 -1.99
CA VAL A 68 9.78 0.28 -1.98
C VAL A 68 9.64 -0.52 -3.27
N ALA A 69 8.42 -0.82 -3.70
CA ALA A 69 8.16 -1.52 -4.97
C ALA A 69 8.72 -0.75 -6.17
N TYR A 70 8.54 0.56 -6.23
CA TYR A 70 9.07 1.40 -7.30
C TYR A 70 10.60 1.40 -7.36
N LYS A 71 11.28 1.50 -6.20
CA LYS A 71 12.75 1.59 -6.14
C LYS A 71 13.43 0.22 -6.31
N GLN A 72 12.85 -0.82 -5.76
CA GLN A 72 13.50 -2.11 -5.54
C GLN A 72 12.80 -3.27 -6.25
N GLY A 73 11.55 -3.09 -6.69
CA GLY A 73 10.73 -4.16 -7.26
C GLY A 73 11.20 -4.67 -8.62
N GLN A 74 12.01 -3.89 -9.36
CA GLN A 74 12.63 -4.31 -10.62
C GLN A 74 14.04 -4.89 -10.43
N ILE A 75 14.57 -4.89 -9.20
CA ILE A 75 15.86 -5.47 -8.86
C ILE A 75 15.64 -6.92 -8.44
N ARG A 76 16.40 -7.84 -9.02
CA ARG A 76 16.29 -9.26 -8.70
C ARG A 76 16.90 -9.55 -7.32
N GLN A 77 16.04 -9.66 -6.34
CA GLN A 77 16.25 -10.20 -5.00
C GLN A 77 15.74 -11.64 -4.91
N ASP A 78 16.20 -12.37 -3.89
CA ASP A 78 15.64 -13.66 -3.54
C ASP A 78 14.16 -13.51 -3.15
N GLU A 79 13.32 -14.37 -3.72
CA GLU A 79 11.87 -14.30 -3.63
C GLU A 79 11.34 -14.65 -2.24
N ASN A 80 12.15 -15.36 -1.44
CA ASN A 80 11.83 -15.72 -0.05
C ASN A 80 12.40 -14.71 0.95
N SER A 81 13.15 -13.72 0.48
CA SER A 81 13.75 -12.70 1.33
C SER A 81 12.70 -11.68 1.77
N GLN A 82 12.79 -11.30 3.04
CA GLN A 82 11.89 -10.31 3.63
C GLN A 82 12.29 -8.89 3.21
N PHE A 83 11.31 -8.08 2.82
CA PHE A 83 11.50 -6.65 2.55
C PHE A 83 10.95 -5.75 3.66
N SER A 84 10.49 -6.35 4.76
CA SER A 84 9.99 -5.65 5.95
C SER A 84 10.96 -4.58 6.48
N HIS A 85 12.27 -4.81 6.37
CA HIS A 85 13.31 -3.86 6.75
C HIS A 85 13.29 -2.56 5.92
N LEU A 86 12.89 -2.63 4.65
CA LEU A 86 12.77 -1.46 3.77
C LEU A 86 11.54 -0.62 4.16
N LEU A 87 10.44 -1.28 4.52
CA LEU A 87 9.25 -0.60 5.05
C LEU A 87 9.54 0.09 6.39
N LYS A 88 10.30 -0.56 7.28
CA LYS A 88 10.74 0.02 8.56
C LYS A 88 11.52 1.31 8.40
N GLN A 89 12.30 1.45 7.33
CA GLN A 89 12.97 2.72 7.07
C GLN A 89 11.96 3.83 6.79
N CYS A 90 10.89 3.50 6.04
CA CYS A 90 9.86 4.43 5.56
C CYS A 90 8.74 4.74 6.56
N ILE A 91 8.65 4.02 7.68
CA ILE A 91 7.52 4.12 8.62
C ILE A 91 8.08 4.16 10.05
N PRO A 92 7.61 5.07 10.92
CA PRO A 92 8.05 5.12 12.31
C PRO A 92 7.69 3.85 13.08
N ASP A 93 8.58 3.41 13.98
CA ASP A 93 8.52 2.11 14.66
C ASP A 93 7.21 1.85 15.44
N ASN A 94 6.57 2.91 15.93
CA ASN A 94 5.31 2.84 16.67
C ASN A 94 4.11 2.41 15.80
N LEU A 95 4.15 2.61 14.49
CA LEU A 95 3.08 2.23 13.57
C LEU A 95 3.13 0.76 13.13
N LEU A 96 4.10 0.06 13.68
CA LEU A 96 4.71 -1.12 13.08
C LEU A 96 4.71 -2.29 14.08
N GLU A 97 4.38 -2.03 15.34
CA GLU A 97 4.33 -2.97 16.46
C GLU A 97 3.47 -4.24 16.19
N TYR A 98 2.45 -4.15 15.35
CA TYR A 98 1.56 -5.26 15.00
C TYR A 98 1.69 -5.74 13.56
N PHE A 99 2.67 -5.22 12.82
CA PHE A 99 2.79 -5.52 11.40
C PHE A 99 3.32 -6.96 11.21
N PRO A 100 2.68 -7.81 10.39
CA PRO A 100 3.09 -9.19 10.16
C PRO A 100 4.34 -9.30 9.25
N TYR A 101 5.50 -8.85 9.74
CA TYR A 101 6.74 -8.71 8.95
C TYR A 101 7.27 -10.01 8.36
N GLN A 102 7.08 -11.11 9.09
CA GLN A 102 7.55 -12.44 8.69
C GLN A 102 6.94 -12.90 7.37
N TRP A 103 5.81 -12.33 6.97
CA TRP A 103 5.09 -12.67 5.74
C TRP A 103 5.32 -11.67 4.59
N LEU A 104 6.11 -10.62 4.81
CA LEU A 104 6.50 -9.67 3.78
C LEU A 104 7.73 -10.14 3.01
N ILE A 105 7.57 -11.25 2.31
CA ILE A 105 8.58 -11.73 1.38
C ILE A 105 8.32 -11.16 -0.01
N TRP A 106 9.40 -10.98 -0.79
CA TRP A 106 9.32 -10.42 -2.13
C TRP A 106 8.37 -11.19 -3.05
N GLY A 107 8.33 -12.52 -2.95
CA GLY A 107 7.48 -13.37 -3.77
C GLY A 107 6.00 -12.99 -3.76
N TYR A 108 5.51 -12.45 -2.65
CA TYR A 108 4.12 -12.07 -2.45
C TYR A 108 3.88 -10.55 -2.50
N CYS A 109 4.90 -9.75 -2.85
CA CYS A 109 4.87 -8.29 -2.69
C CYS A 109 3.63 -7.63 -3.32
N ALA A 110 3.34 -7.92 -4.60
CA ALA A 110 2.18 -7.32 -5.27
C ALA A 110 0.85 -7.80 -4.70
N SER A 111 0.69 -9.10 -4.51
CA SER A 111 -0.55 -9.72 -4.03
C SER A 111 -0.86 -9.28 -2.59
N ALA A 112 0.16 -9.17 -1.74
CA ALA A 112 0.04 -8.69 -0.37
C ALA A 112 -0.35 -7.20 -0.32
N TYR A 113 0.27 -6.36 -1.15
CA TYR A 113 -0.11 -4.95 -1.30
C TYR A 113 -1.58 -4.82 -1.72
N GLN A 114 -1.98 -5.56 -2.76
CA GLN A 114 -3.34 -5.50 -3.28
C GLN A 114 -4.37 -5.91 -2.22
N CYS A 115 -4.09 -6.99 -1.48
CA CYS A 115 -4.93 -7.40 -0.36
C CYS A 115 -5.06 -6.30 0.70
N ALA A 116 -3.94 -5.69 1.09
CA ALA A 116 -3.92 -4.63 2.10
C ALA A 116 -4.69 -3.39 1.63
N TYR A 117 -4.47 -2.96 0.39
CA TYR A 117 -5.14 -1.82 -0.21
C TYR A 117 -6.65 -2.01 -0.30
N GLN A 118 -7.10 -3.18 -0.76
CA GLN A 118 -8.54 -3.48 -0.87
C GLN A 118 -9.22 -3.43 0.49
N GLU A 119 -8.59 -3.97 1.53
CA GLU A 119 -9.20 -3.97 2.87
C GLU A 119 -9.20 -2.57 3.50
N TRP A 120 -8.13 -1.79 3.27
CA TRP A 120 -8.06 -0.39 3.68
C TRP A 120 -9.15 0.45 3.00
N LYS A 121 -9.30 0.32 1.68
CA LYS A 121 -10.30 1.03 0.89
C LYS A 121 -11.72 0.73 1.37
N LYS A 122 -12.02 -0.51 1.76
CA LYS A 122 -13.33 -0.86 2.34
C LYS A 122 -13.58 -0.15 3.67
N GLN A 123 -12.56 0.02 4.51
CA GLN A 123 -12.70 0.74 5.77
C GLN A 123 -12.86 2.23 5.58
N ASP A 124 -12.08 2.83 4.68
CA ASP A 124 -12.17 4.24 4.32
C ASP A 124 -13.59 4.58 3.83
N GLN A 125 -14.14 3.77 2.93
CA GLN A 125 -15.51 3.92 2.44
C GLN A 125 -16.58 3.76 3.51
N ARG A 126 -16.36 2.94 4.55
CA ARG A 126 -17.29 2.80 5.68
C ARG A 126 -17.24 3.98 6.65
N SER A 127 -16.08 4.64 6.75
CA SER A 127 -15.87 5.79 7.65
C SER A 127 -16.46 7.09 7.11
N LEU A 128 -16.68 7.15 5.79
CA LEU A 128 -17.28 8.31 5.14
C LEU A 128 -18.81 8.25 5.30
N PRO A 129 -19.47 9.30 5.82
CA PRO A 129 -20.92 9.32 5.89
C PRO A 129 -21.48 9.20 4.47
N SER A 130 -22.34 8.20 4.27
CA SER A 130 -22.97 7.84 2.99
C SER A 130 -23.63 9.01 2.25
N SER A 131 -23.89 10.13 2.94
CA SER A 131 -24.46 11.37 2.42
C SER A 131 -23.46 12.27 1.68
N TRP A 132 -22.15 12.26 2.01
CA TRP A 132 -21.22 13.24 1.47
C TRP A 132 -20.85 12.98 0.01
N PHE A 133 -20.70 11.70 -0.38
CA PHE A 133 -20.45 11.34 -1.78
C PHE A 133 -21.64 11.59 -2.70
N LYS A 134 -22.89 11.46 -2.22
CA LYS A 134 -24.07 11.83 -3.04
C LYS A 134 -24.02 13.30 -3.45
N LYS A 135 -23.65 14.19 -2.52
CA LYS A 135 -23.54 15.64 -2.79
C LYS A 135 -22.36 16.02 -3.69
N ILE A 136 -21.24 15.31 -3.61
CA ILE A 136 -20.06 15.61 -4.44
C ILE A 136 -20.25 15.09 -5.88
N PHE A 137 -20.87 13.92 -6.06
CA PHE A 137 -21.17 13.39 -7.39
C PHE A 137 -22.25 14.21 -8.13
N GLU A 138 -23.28 14.70 -7.43
CA GLU A 138 -24.33 15.53 -8.05
C GLU A 138 -23.82 16.93 -8.45
N LYS A 139 -22.83 17.50 -7.77
CA LYS A 139 -22.28 18.83 -8.09
C LYS A 139 -21.21 18.86 -9.17
N THR A 140 -20.70 17.71 -9.61
CA THR A 140 -19.60 17.64 -10.60
C THR A 140 -20.06 17.12 -11.96
N PHE A 141 -21.31 16.65 -12.09
CA PHE A 141 -21.88 16.08 -13.31
C PHE A 141 -23.11 16.82 -13.86
N PHE A 142 -23.37 18.06 -13.45
CA PHE A 142 -24.41 18.91 -14.03
C PHE A 142 -23.89 20.31 -14.33
#